data_AF-A0A525C8V2-F1
#
_entry.id   AF-A0A525C8V2-F1
#
_cell.length_a   1.000
_cell.length_b   1.000
_cell.length_c   1.000
_cell.angle_alpha   90.00
_cell.angle_beta   90.00
_cell.angle_gamma   90.00
#
_symmetry.space_group_name_H-M   'P 1'
#
loop_
_entity.id
_entity.type
_entity.pdbx_description
1 polymer ?
#
loop_
_entity_poly.entity_id
_entity_poly.type
_entity_poly.pdbx_seq_one_letter_code
_entity_poly.pdbx_strand_id
1 'polypeptide(L)' 'EDAAKRYISTSLKREYASDSGTELNTILPKMSPLNPQYLPKKQSVFQKIAAFVEKYKGVGGEV' A
#
# COMPACT_ATOMS: atom_id res chain seq x y z
N GLU A 1 -12.46 -3.23 1.97
CA GLU A 1 -11.95 -1.91 1.57
C GLU A 1 -11.17 -1.24 2.70
N ASP A 2 -11.62 -1.38 3.94
CA ASP A 2 -11.06 -0.72 5.13
C ASP A 2 -9.55 -0.91 5.36
N ALA A 3 -9.01 -2.10 5.07
CA ALA A 3 -7.58 -2.36 5.21
C ALA A 3 -6.72 -1.44 4.30
N ALA A 4 -7.21 -1.16 3.08
CA ALA A 4 -6.53 -0.29 2.13
C ALA A 4 -6.50 1.16 2.60
N LYS A 5 -7.64 1.66 3.10
CA LYS A 5 -7.75 3.01 3.68
C LYS A 5 -6.80 3.15 4.87
N ARG A 6 -6.84 2.21 5.82
CA ARG A 6 -5.97 2.23 7.01
C ARG A 6 -4.48 2.22 6.63
N TYR A 7 -4.08 1.43 5.65
CA TYR A 7 -2.70 1.39 5.18
C TYR A 7 -2.29 2.76 4.59
N ILE A 8 -3.09 3.32 3.68
CA ILE A 8 -2.82 4.62 3.06
C ILE A 8 -2.76 5.73 4.12
N SER A 9 -3.73 5.81 5.04
CA SER A 9 -3.73 6.82 6.10
C SER A 9 -2.50 6.69 7.01
N THR A 10 -2.04 5.46 7.28
CA THR A 10 -0.83 5.22 8.08
C THR A 10 0.43 5.61 7.32
N SER A 11 0.52 5.29 6.02
CA SER A 11 1.66 5.67 5.18
C SER A 11 1.75 7.19 4.98
N LEU A 12 0.63 7.89 4.83
CA LEU A 12 0.60 9.35 4.77
C LEU A 12 1.06 9.99 6.09
N LYS A 13 0.58 9.47 7.24
CA LYS A 13 1.02 9.94 8.57
C LYS A 13 2.51 9.70 8.82
N ARG A 14 3.08 8.64 8.25
CA ARG A 14 4.52 8.33 8.31
C ARG A 14 5.33 9.01 7.21
N GLU A 15 4.67 9.61 6.22
CA GLU A 15 5.26 10.20 5.01
C GLU A 15 6.03 9.22 4.11
N TYR A 16 5.89 7.91 4.33
CA TYR A 16 6.44 6.86 3.49
C TYR A 16 5.54 5.61 3.47
N ALA A 17 5.57 4.88 2.35
CA ALA A 17 4.96 3.56 2.23
C ALA A 17 5.99 2.46 2.51
N SER A 18 5.62 1.45 3.30
CA SER A 18 6.48 0.29 3.61
C SER A 18 5.92 -0.97 2.97
N ASP A 19 6.73 -1.68 2.19
CA ASP A 19 6.44 -3.04 1.72
C ASP A 19 6.82 -4.11 2.75
N SER A 20 7.54 -3.69 3.79
CA SER A 20 8.02 -4.51 4.89
C SER A 20 6.88 -4.75 5.88
N GLY A 21 6.49 -6.01 6.04
CA GLY A 21 5.39 -6.44 6.92
C GLY A 21 4.23 -7.11 6.17
N THR A 22 3.15 -7.39 6.89
CA THR A 22 1.94 -8.04 6.35
C THR A 22 0.90 -7.04 5.86
N GLU A 23 1.03 -5.76 6.18
CA GLU A 23 0.05 -4.72 5.89
C GLU A 23 -0.23 -4.60 4.39
N LEU A 24 0.81 -4.52 3.56
CA LEU A 24 0.68 -4.52 2.10
C LEU A 24 0.00 -5.81 1.59
N ASN A 25 0.29 -6.97 2.18
CA ASN A 25 -0.33 -8.23 1.75
C ASN A 25 -1.84 -8.27 2.07
N THR A 26 -2.28 -7.61 3.14
CA THR A 26 -3.71 -7.56 3.52
C THR A 26 -4.58 -6.74 2.57
N ILE A 27 -3.97 -5.86 1.78
CA ILE A 27 -4.67 -4.99 0.81
C ILE A 27 -4.59 -5.53 -0.62
N LEU A 28 -3.81 -6.60 -0.84
CA LEU A 28 -3.77 -7.29 -2.13
C LEU A 28 -5.06 -8.07 -2.36
N PRO A 29 -5.52 -8.19 -3.61
CA PRO A 29 -6.63 -9.08 -3.95
C PRO A 29 -6.27 -10.51 -3.56
N LYS A 30 -7.26 -11.28 -3.10
CA LYS A 30 -7.07 -12.69 -2.73
C LYS A 30 -6.54 -13.46 -3.94
N MET A 31 -5.29 -13.92 -3.85
CA MET A 31 -4.62 -14.75 -4.83
C MET A 31 -3.77 -15.77 -4.07
N SER A 32 -3.57 -16.94 -4.68
CA SER A 32 -2.58 -17.88 -4.14
C SER A 32 -1.19 -17.26 -4.19
N PRO A 33 -0.36 -17.39 -3.13
CA PRO A 33 1.06 -17.03 -3.19
C PRO A 33 1.84 -17.78 -4.29
N LEU A 34 1.32 -18.93 -4.75
CA LEU A 34 1.87 -19.70 -5.87
C LEU A 34 1.45 -19.16 -7.23
N ASN A 35 0.58 -18.15 -7.29
CA ASN A 35 0.24 -17.49 -8.54
C ASN A 35 1.47 -16.70 -9.03
N PRO A 36 1.98 -16.96 -10.25
CA PRO A 36 3.15 -16.24 -10.78
C PRO A 36 2.92 -14.72 -10.90
N GLN A 37 1.65 -14.28 -10.96
CA GLN A 37 1.29 -12.86 -11.00
C GLN A 37 1.30 -12.19 -9.62
N TYR A 38 1.47 -12.95 -8.53
CA TYR A 38 1.43 -12.41 -7.17
C TYR A 38 2.53 -11.37 -6.93
N LEU A 39 3.79 -11.71 -7.23
CA LEU A 39 4.93 -10.81 -7.01
C LEU A 39 4.87 -9.55 -7.89
N PRO A 40 4.60 -9.63 -9.22
CA PRO A 40 4.43 -8.45 -10.05
C PRO A 40 3.26 -7.56 -9.59
N LYS A 41 2.14 -8.16 -9.16
CA LYS A 41 0.99 -7.40 -8.66
C LYS A 41 1.33 -6.68 -7.36
N LYS A 42 2.00 -7.37 -6.42
CA LYS A 42 2.48 -6.77 -5.16
C LYS A 42 3.38 -5.57 -5.44
N GLN A 43 4.33 -5.72 -6.36
CA GLN A 43 5.24 -4.64 -6.75
C GLN A 43 4.50 -3.44 -7.37
N SER A 44 3.57 -3.69 -8.30
CA SER A 44 2.81 -2.63 -8.97
C SER A 44 1.91 -1.87 -8.00
N VAL A 45 1.24 -2.57 -7.08
CA VAL A 45 0.41 -1.95 -6.03
C VAL A 45 1.27 -1.11 -5.11
N PHE A 46 2.41 -1.63 -4.65
CA PHE A 46 3.34 -0.88 -3.82
C PHE A 46 3.83 0.41 -4.48
N GLN A 47 4.30 0.32 -5.73
CA GLN A 47 4.79 1.49 -6.48
C GLN A 47 3.73 2.59 -6.62
N LYS A 48 2.46 2.20 -6.87
CA LYS A 48 1.36 3.16 -6.95
C LYS A 48 1.08 3.84 -5.61
N ILE A 49 1.13 3.10 -4.51
CA ILE A 49 0.91 3.66 -3.17
C ILE A 49 2.09 4.54 -2.76
N ALA A 50 3.33 4.12 -3.02
CA ALA A 50 4.51 4.93 -2.77
C ALA A 50 4.46 6.25 -3.54
N ALA A 51 4.11 6.22 -4.82
CA ALA A 51 3.92 7.43 -5.63
C ALA A 51 2.78 8.32 -5.11
N PHE A 52 1.69 7.72 -4.62
CA PHE A 52 0.60 8.46 -3.98
C PHE A 52 1.05 9.14 -2.68
N VAL A 53 1.71 8.39 -1.79
CA VAL A 53 2.21 8.93 -0.52
C VAL A 53 3.24 10.03 -0.76
N GLU A 54 4.16 9.84 -1.70
CA GLU A 54 5.15 10.86 -2.06
C GLU A 54 4.50 12.15 -2.57
N LYS A 55 3.39 12.04 -3.33
CA LYS A 55 2.64 13.18 -3.84
C LYS A 55 1.84 13.92 -2.75
N TYR A 56 1.36 13.21 -1.74
CA TYR A 56 0.41 13.74 -0.75
C TYR A 56 0.96 13.80 0.70
N LYS A 57 2.23 13.44 0.92
CA LYS A 57 2.89 13.66 2.22
C LYS A 57 2.90 15.15 2.55
N GLY A 58 2.78 15.48 3.83
CA GLY A 58 2.71 16.88 4.29
C GLY A 58 1.38 17.61 4.01
N VAL A 59 0.42 17.00 3.29
CA VAL A 59 -0.89 17.64 2.99
C VAL A 59 -1.83 17.65 4.21
N GLY A 60 -1.46 17.00 5.33
CA GLY A 60 -2.07 17.23 6.64
C GLY A 60 -3.61 17.23 6.64
N GLY A 61 -4.25 16.18 6.13
CA GLY A 61 -5.71 16.11 6.07
C GLY A 61 -6.20 14.67 6.26
N GLU A 62 -7.24 14.52 7.09
CA GLU A 62 -7.91 13.24 7.39
C GLU A 62 -8.29 12.48 6.12
N VAL A 63 -7.95 11.18 6.10
CA VAL A 63 -8.34 10.19 5.07
C VAL A 63 -9.27 9.17 5.70
#